data_AF-A0A7S3LYB0-F1
#
_entry.id   AF-A0A7S3LYB0-F1
#
_cell.length_a   1.000
_cell.length_b   1.000
_cell.length_c   1.000
_cell.angle_alpha   90.00
_cell.angle_beta   90.00
_cell.angle_gamma   90.00
#
_symmetry.space_group_name_H-M   'P 1'
#
loop_
_entity.id
_entity.type
_entity.pdbx_description
1 polymer ?
#
loop_
_entity_poly.entity_id
_entity_poly.type
_entity_poly.pdbx_seq_one_letter_code
_entity_poly.pdbx_strand_id
1 'polypeptide(L)'
;MYGKYKKSMSHAGLAKVRLLCSINITQLVVADSTTIQQGSVLSICFEKGGKISTSDEIIYDVSKNKVNPLRTNTNLKHVTIPIDETVELVMTLYKNQITGKYQEKNAKIILRQLKRHAGL
;
A
#
# COMPACT_ATOMS: atom_id res chain seq x y z
N MET A 1 -1.00 8.28 37.90
CA MET A 1 -0.01 8.64 36.85
C MET A 1 1.16 7.66 36.92
N TYR A 2 1.23 6.65 36.06
CA TYR A 2 2.41 5.79 35.94
C TYR A 2 3.16 6.15 34.66
N GLY A 3 4.19 6.98 34.80
CA GLY A 3 5.22 7.16 33.78
C GLY A 3 5.95 5.84 33.58
N LYS A 4 5.43 4.97 32.71
CA LYS A 4 6.04 3.68 32.39
C LYS A 4 7.21 3.92 31.45
N TYR A 5 8.40 3.95 32.05
CA TYR A 5 9.70 3.77 31.39
C TYR A 5 9.58 2.71 30.28
N LYS A 6 9.84 3.12 29.03
CA LYS A 6 10.07 2.19 27.92
C LYS A 6 11.31 1.38 28.27
N LYS A 7 11.14 0.20 28.90
CA LYS A 7 12.22 -0.77 29.08
C LYS A 7 12.85 -1.02 27.70
N SER A 8 14.17 -0.88 27.62
CA SER A 8 14.92 -1.20 26.41
C SER A 8 14.58 -2.64 25.98
N MET A 9 14.06 -2.80 24.76
CA MET A 9 13.67 -4.09 24.20
C MET A 9 14.83 -5.11 24.19
N SER A 10 16.09 -4.66 24.27
CA SER A 10 17.26 -5.55 24.39
C SER A 10 17.27 -6.36 25.69
N HIS A 11 16.79 -5.79 26.80
CA HIS A 11 16.69 -6.51 28.08
C HIS A 11 15.53 -7.51 28.11
N ALA A 12 14.66 -7.50 27.10
CA ALA A 12 13.56 -8.46 26.94
C ALA A 12 13.94 -9.65 26.04
N GLY A 13 15.24 -9.82 25.69
CA GLY A 13 15.70 -10.90 24.81
C GLY A 13 15.22 -10.74 23.35
N LEU A 14 14.99 -9.50 22.91
CA LEU A 14 14.53 -9.19 21.56
C LEU A 14 15.61 -8.51 20.73
N ALA A 15 15.98 -9.14 19.61
CA ALA A 15 16.92 -8.57 18.64
C ALA A 15 16.14 -7.79 17.56
N LYS A 16 16.60 -6.58 17.24
CA LYS A 16 16.04 -5.76 16.15
C LYS A 16 16.51 -6.29 14.80
N VAL A 17 15.58 -6.44 13.86
CA VAL A 17 15.87 -6.77 12.47
C VAL A 17 15.17 -5.75 11.57
N ARG A 18 15.95 -5.05 10.74
CA ARG A 18 15.42 -4.12 9.73
C ARG A 18 15.16 -4.90 8.44
N LEU A 19 13.99 -4.71 7.86
CA LEU A 19 13.54 -5.34 6.64
C LEU A 19 13.09 -4.27 5.65
N LEU A 20 13.34 -4.53 4.36
CA LEU A 20 12.74 -3.81 3.26
C LEU A 20 11.72 -4.74 2.60
N CYS A 21 10.45 -4.35 2.64
CA CYS A 21 9.39 -5.03 1.91
C CYS A 21 9.13 -4.23 0.64
N SER A 22 9.29 -4.85 -0.53
CA SER A 22 9.05 -4.21 -1.82
C SER A 22 7.97 -4.97 -2.56
N ILE A 23 7.03 -4.23 -3.17
CA ILE A 23 6.00 -4.79 -4.04
C ILE A 23 6.01 -4.03 -5.35
N ASN A 24 6.26 -4.77 -6.42
CA ASN A 24 6.13 -4.29 -7.78
C ASN A 24 4.69 -4.51 -8.26
N ILE A 25 4.07 -3.45 -8.78
CA ILE A 25 2.69 -3.46 -9.25
C ILE A 25 2.71 -3.14 -10.74
N THR A 26 2.39 -4.15 -11.54
CA THR A 26 2.44 -4.07 -13.02
C THR A 26 1.10 -3.68 -13.65
N GLN A 27 -0.01 -3.79 -12.90
CA GLN A 27 -1.33 -3.41 -13.38
C GLN A 27 -2.34 -3.29 -12.22
N LEU A 28 -3.35 -2.44 -12.42
CA LEU A 28 -4.56 -2.39 -11.60
C LEU A 28 -5.78 -2.70 -12.46
N VAL A 29 -6.70 -3.53 -11.93
CA VAL A 29 -7.97 -3.84 -12.57
C VAL A 29 -9.09 -3.22 -11.74
N VAL A 30 -9.78 -2.24 -12.32
CA VAL A 30 -10.88 -1.51 -11.68
C VAL A 30 -12.20 -2.03 -12.23
N ALA A 31 -13.10 -2.50 -11.36
CA ALA A 31 -14.39 -3.08 -11.74
C ALA A 31 -15.43 -2.05 -12.21
N ASP A 32 -15.18 -0.77 -11.97
CA ASP A 32 -15.99 0.34 -12.48
C ASP A 32 -15.12 1.59 -12.66
N SER A 33 -14.59 1.78 -13.87
CA SER A 33 -13.74 2.93 -14.19
C SER A 33 -14.51 4.23 -14.36
N THR A 34 -15.85 4.22 -14.40
CA THR A 34 -16.64 5.44 -14.59
C THR A 34 -16.45 6.44 -13.44
N THR A 35 -15.96 5.95 -12.30
CA THR A 35 -15.64 6.73 -11.11
C THR A 35 -14.30 7.47 -11.19
N ILE A 36 -13.38 7.06 -12.08
CA ILE A 36 -12.03 7.65 -12.20
C ILE A 36 -11.98 8.55 -13.43
N GLN A 37 -11.84 9.86 -13.19
CA GLN A 37 -11.78 10.87 -14.25
C GLN A 37 -10.37 10.98 -14.83
N GLN A 38 -10.25 11.28 -16.12
CA GLN A 38 -8.97 11.60 -16.77
C GLN A 38 -8.19 12.63 -15.96
N GLY A 39 -6.88 12.39 -15.75
CA GLY A 39 -6.02 13.28 -14.99
C GLY A 39 -6.15 13.16 -13.46
N SER A 40 -6.97 12.22 -12.96
CA SER A 40 -7.01 11.91 -11.53
C SER A 40 -5.66 11.39 -11.05
N VAL A 41 -5.20 11.85 -9.88
CA VAL A 41 -4.01 11.29 -9.24
C VAL A 41 -4.44 10.12 -8.37
N LEU A 42 -4.03 8.92 -8.74
CA LEU A 42 -4.18 7.74 -7.91
C LEU A 42 -2.91 7.58 -7.07
N SER A 43 -3.08 7.28 -5.79
CA SER A 43 -1.97 7.03 -4.87
C SER A 43 -2.03 5.60 -4.38
N ILE A 44 -0.99 4.84 -4.67
CA ILE A 44 -0.79 3.49 -4.15
C ILE A 44 -0.02 3.62 -2.84
N CYS A 45 -0.63 3.24 -1.72
CA CYS A 45 -0.04 3.42 -0.40
C CYS A 45 0.22 2.08 0.29
N PHE A 46 1.33 2.00 1.02
CA PHE A 46 1.51 1.00 2.06
C PHE A 46 1.11 1.58 3.42
N GLU A 47 0.10 0.99 4.04
CA GLU A 47 -0.38 1.35 5.36
C GLU A 47 0.12 0.34 6.41
N LYS A 48 0.67 0.85 7.51
CA LYS A 48 1.10 0.05 8.66
C LYS A 48 0.57 0.66 9.95
N GLY A 49 -0.29 -0.08 10.65
CA GLY A 49 -0.88 0.36 11.93
C GLY A 49 -1.76 1.60 11.80
N GLY A 50 -2.56 1.69 10.73
CA GLY A 50 -3.48 2.81 10.51
C GLY A 50 -2.86 4.05 9.87
N LYS A 51 -1.55 4.06 9.58
CA LYS A 51 -0.84 5.20 9.00
C LYS A 51 -0.20 4.83 7.67
N ILE A 52 -0.32 5.72 6.68
CA ILE A 52 0.46 5.64 5.45
C ILE A 52 1.94 5.74 5.84
N SER A 53 2.71 4.73 5.47
CA SER A 53 4.15 4.67 5.71
C SER A 53 4.95 5.04 4.48
N THR A 54 4.42 4.73 3.29
CA THR A 54 4.96 5.14 1.99
C THR A 54 3.80 5.20 1.00
N SER A 55 3.96 5.99 -0.05
CA SER A 55 3.00 6.10 -1.13
C SER A 55 3.71 6.48 -2.42
N ASP A 56 3.15 6.00 -3.51
CA ASP A 56 3.53 6.42 -4.86
C ASP A 56 2.31 6.97 -5.60
N GLU A 57 2.53 7.89 -6.52
CA GLU A 57 1.47 8.64 -7.21
C GLU A 57 1.53 8.41 -8.72
N ILE A 58 0.39 8.01 -9.28
CA ILE A 58 0.22 7.81 -10.72
C ILE A 58 -0.88 8.72 -11.24
N ILE A 59 -0.66 9.32 -12.40
CA ILE A 59 -1.68 10.10 -13.10
C ILE A 59 -2.49 9.13 -13.97
N TYR A 60 -3.78 9.06 -13.71
CA TYR A 60 -4.71 8.26 -14.50
C TYR A 60 -4.89 8.85 -15.89
N ASP A 61 -4.55 8.05 -16.90
CA ASP A 61 -4.67 8.40 -18.31
C ASP A 61 -5.43 7.31 -19.07
N VAL A 62 -6.68 7.62 -19.43
CA VAL A 62 -7.60 6.76 -20.16
C VAL A 62 -7.01 6.31 -21.50
N SER A 63 -6.18 7.14 -22.15
CA SER A 63 -5.58 6.80 -23.45
C SER A 63 -4.60 5.62 -23.38
N LYS A 64 -4.02 5.37 -22.20
CA LYS A 64 -3.09 4.26 -21.95
C LYS A 64 -3.79 2.98 -21.51
N ASN A 65 -5.08 3.06 -21.20
CA ASN A 65 -5.82 1.94 -20.65
C ASN A 65 -6.22 0.95 -21.73
N LYS A 66 -6.04 -0.33 -21.44
CA LYS A 66 -6.60 -1.40 -22.25
C LYS A 66 -7.96 -1.77 -21.66
N VAL A 67 -9.02 -1.48 -22.42
CA VAL A 67 -10.34 -2.01 -22.10
C VAL A 67 -10.30 -3.50 -22.41
N ASN A 68 -10.35 -4.33 -21.38
CA ASN A 68 -10.39 -5.78 -21.54
C ASN A 68 -11.86 -6.23 -21.54
N PRO A 69 -12.44 -6.61 -22.69
CA PRO A 69 -13.74 -7.28 -22.71
C PRO A 69 -13.57 -8.74 -22.27
N LEU A 70 -13.16 -8.99 -21.03
CA LEU A 70 -13.04 -10.34 -20.50
C LEU A 70 -14.37 -10.78 -19.88
N ARG A 71 -15.10 -11.55 -20.70
CA ARG A 71 -16.00 -12.67 -20.36
C ARG A 71 -17.03 -12.47 -19.24
N THR A 72 -18.28 -12.39 -19.70
CA THR A 72 -19.49 -13.03 -19.16
C THR A 72 -20.06 -12.56 -17.81
N ASN A 73 -21.26 -11.99 -17.93
CA ASN A 73 -22.40 -12.02 -17.00
C ASN A 73 -22.59 -10.94 -15.91
N THR A 74 -21.81 -9.87 -15.90
CA THR A 74 -22.15 -8.66 -15.13
C THR A 74 -21.95 -7.43 -16.00
N ASN A 75 -22.85 -6.45 -15.92
CA ASN A 75 -22.77 -5.17 -16.65
C ASN A 75 -21.58 -4.28 -16.24
N LEU A 76 -20.54 -4.84 -15.61
CA LEU A 76 -19.40 -4.13 -15.06
C LEU A 76 -18.27 -4.12 -16.09
N LYS A 77 -18.00 -2.94 -16.66
CA LYS A 77 -16.85 -2.74 -17.54
C LYS A 77 -15.58 -2.68 -16.67
N HIS A 78 -14.77 -3.72 -16.73
CA HIS A 78 -13.44 -3.72 -16.12
C HIS A 78 -12.46 -2.91 -16.96
N VAL A 79 -11.69 -2.03 -16.33
CA VAL A 79 -10.58 -1.31 -16.97
C VAL A 79 -9.26 -1.76 -16.36
N THR A 80 -8.33 -2.13 -17.23
CA THR A 80 -6.95 -2.42 -16.85
C THR A 80 -6.12 -1.15 -17.03
N ILE A 81 -5.54 -0.69 -15.92
CA ILE A 81 -4.64 0.44 -15.85
C ILE A 81 -3.22 -0.15 -15.78
N PRO A 82 -2.42 -0.07 -16.86
CA PRO A 82 -1.04 -0.50 -16.81
C PRO A 82 -0.26 0.45 -15.89
N ILE A 83 0.48 -0.13 -14.95
CA ILE A 83 1.27 0.59 -13.94
C ILE A 83 2.64 -0.09 -13.90
N ASP A 84 3.72 0.64 -13.66
CA ASP A 84 5.03 0.04 -13.48
C ASP A 84 5.70 0.71 -12.28
N GLU A 85 5.09 0.51 -11.11
CA GLU A 85 5.50 1.18 -9.89
C GLU A 85 5.93 0.18 -8.83
N THR A 86 6.91 0.59 -8.03
CA THR A 86 7.45 -0.22 -6.94
C THR A 86 7.27 0.53 -5.62
N VAL A 87 6.45 -0.03 -4.74
CA VAL A 87 6.19 0.58 -3.43
C VAL A 87 6.99 -0.14 -2.37
N GLU A 88 7.76 0.61 -1.58
CA GLU A 88 8.72 0.07 -0.62
C GLU A 88 8.44 0.47 0.84
N LEU A 89 8.31 -0.53 1.71
CA LEU A 89 8.10 -0.34 3.13
C LEU A 89 9.32 -0.84 3.93
N VAL A 90 10.04 0.11 4.53
CA VAL A 90 11.04 -0.22 5.56
C VAL A 90 10.33 -0.49 6.89
N MET A 91 10.56 -1.66 7.48
CA MET A 91 10.01 -2.01 8.77
C MET A 91 11.02 -2.67 9.69
N THR A 92 10.81 -2.54 11.00
CA THR A 92 11.58 -3.27 12.01
C THR A 92 10.71 -4.34 12.63
N LEU A 93 11.18 -5.57 12.56
CA LEU A 93 10.69 -6.70 13.34
C LEU A 93 11.63 -6.97 14.51
N TYR A 94 11.09 -7.61 15.53
CA TYR A 94 11.87 -8.08 16.67
C TYR A 94 11.88 -9.60 16.65
N LYS A 95 13.07 -10.20 16.68
CA LYS A 95 13.24 -11.64 16.82
C LYS A 95 13.43 -11.96 18.30
N ASN A 96 12.61 -12.86 18.83
CA ASN A 96 12.84 -13.43 20.14
C ASN A 96 14.07 -14.32 20.10
N GLN A 97 15.08 -13.99 20.90
CA GLN A 97 16.37 -14.70 20.90
C GLN A 97 16.28 -16.09 21.55
N ILE A 98 15.28 -16.32 22.41
CA ILE A 98 15.05 -17.60 23.09
C ILE A 98 14.27 -18.55 22.18
N THR A 99 13.16 -18.08 21.59
CA THR A 99 12.27 -18.94 20.78
C THR A 99 12.58 -18.90 19.28
N GLY A 100 13.44 -17.99 18.84
CA GLY A 100 13.76 -17.75 17.43
C GLY A 100 12.64 -17.10 16.61
N LYS A 101 11.45 -16.91 17.19
CA LYS A 101 10.27 -16.41 16.47
C LYS A 101 10.34 -14.90 16.24
N TYR A 102 9.89 -14.47 15.06
CA TYR A 102 9.72 -13.05 14.74
C TYR A 102 8.38 -12.52 15.25
N GLN A 103 8.35 -11.25 15.62
CA GLN A 103 7.12 -10.51 15.83
C GLN A 103 6.28 -10.49 14.55
N GLU A 104 4.98 -10.71 14.69
CA GLU A 104 4.01 -10.53 13.61
C GLU A 104 3.61 -9.05 13.47
N LYS A 105 3.49 -8.57 12.23
CA LYS A 105 3.01 -7.22 11.92
C LYS A 105 2.13 -7.24 10.69
N ASN A 106 0.99 -6.58 10.79
CA ASN A 106 0.06 -6.40 9.69
C ASN A 106 0.34 -5.08 8.96
N ALA A 107 0.37 -5.16 7.64
CA ALA A 107 0.41 -4.03 6.72
C ALA A 107 -0.55 -4.32 5.56
N LYS A 108 -1.04 -3.27 4.90
CA LYS A 108 -1.93 -3.40 3.75
C LYS A 108 -1.52 -2.44 2.64
N ILE A 109 -1.76 -2.86 1.40
CA ILE A 109 -1.72 -1.99 0.25
C ILE A 109 -3.12 -1.40 0.08
N ILE A 110 -3.20 -0.10 -0.15
CA ILE A 110 -4.45 0.59 -0.45
C ILE A 110 -4.27 1.48 -1.66
N LEU A 111 -5.33 1.60 -2.45
CA LEU A 111 -5.42 2.58 -3.52
C LEU A 111 -6.29 3.75 -3.05
N ARG A 112 -5.83 4.97 -3.27
CA ARG A 112 -6.58 6.20 -3.00
C ARG A 112 -6.64 7.05 -4.26
N GLN A 113 -7.71 7.81 -4.43
CA GLN A 113 -7.74 8.90 -5.40
C GLN A 113 -7.55 10.21 -4.63
N LEU A 114 -6.50 10.96 -4.96
CA LEU A 114 -6.25 12.25 -4.35
C LEU A 114 -7.20 13.29 -4.96
N LYS A 115 -8.09 13.83 -4.12
CA LYS A 115 -8.88 14.99 -4.50
C LYS A 115 -7.99 16.21 -4.37
N ARG A 116 -7.61 16.84 -5.48
CA ARG A 116 -7.10 18.22 -5.40
C ARG A 116 -8.26 19.06 -4.87
N HIS A 117 -8.13 19.60 -3.65
CA HIS A 117 -8.97 20.72 -3.27
C HIS A 117 -8.65 21.84 -4.26
N ALA A 118 -9.62 22.18 -5.11
CA ALA A 118 -9.60 23.46 -5.78
C ALA A 118 -9.55 24.51 -4.67
N GLY A 119 -8.39 25.14 -4.49
CA GLY A 119 -8.26 26.27 -3.59
C GLY A 119 -9.21 27.36 -4.06
N LEU A 120 -10.17 27.69 -3.21
CA LEU A 120 -10.77 29.01 -3.10
C LEU A 120 -9.96 29.78 -2.05
#